data_AF-A0A0B4EDT8-F1
#
_entry.id   AF-A0A0B4EDT8-F1
#
_cell.length_a   1.000
_cell.length_b   1.000
_cell.length_c   1.000
_cell.angle_alpha   90.00
_cell.angle_beta   90.00
_cell.angle_gamma   90.00
#
_symmetry.space_group_name_H-M   'P 1'
#
loop_
_entity.id
_entity.type
_entity.pdbx_description
1 polymer ?
#
loop_
_entity_poly.entity_id
_entity_poly.type
_entity_poly.pdbx_seq_one_letter_code
_entity_poly.pdbx_strand_id
1 'polypeptide(L)' 'MDWPTLLTRERLGKPLHSPEELGRSPFHKDHDRIIFSGAFRRLGRKTQVHPVSSNDHIHTRLTH' A
#
# COMPACT_ATOMS: atom_id res chain seq x y z
N MET A 1 -22.84 2.47 -12.65
CA MET A 1 -21.88 2.72 -11.55
C MET A 1 -21.65 4.21 -11.47
N ASP A 2 -21.67 4.77 -10.26
CA ASP A 2 -21.48 6.21 -10.04
C ASP A 2 -20.07 6.45 -9.49
N TRP A 3 -19.10 6.64 -10.39
CA TRP A 3 -17.67 6.76 -10.05
C TRP A 3 -17.33 7.80 -8.97
N PRO A 4 -17.94 9.01 -8.96
CA PRO A 4 -17.78 9.98 -7.88
C PRO A 4 -17.99 9.43 -6.47
N THR A 5 -18.92 8.49 -6.29
CA THR A 5 -19.23 7.90 -4.98
C THR A 5 -18.24 6.80 -4.56
N LEU A 6 -17.46 6.28 -5.51
CA LEU A 6 -16.55 5.15 -5.29
C LEU A 6 -15.15 5.60 -4.85
N LEU A 7 -14.76 6.85 -5.12
CA LEU A 7 -13.41 7.37 -4.85
C LEU A 7 -13.38 8.34 -3.65
N THR A 8 -13.86 7.87 -2.49
CA THR A 8 -13.86 8.69 -1.27
C THR A 8 -12.45 9.01 -0.77
N ARG A 9 -12.27 10.26 -0.36
CA ARG A 9 -11.04 10.79 0.24
C ARG A 9 -11.05 10.72 1.77
N GLU A 10 -12.18 10.34 2.35
CA GLU A 10 -12.39 10.30 3.80
C GLU A 10 -11.71 9.08 4.44
N ARG A 11 -11.17 9.24 5.65
CA ARG A 11 -10.50 8.16 6.39
C ARG A 11 -10.99 8.16 7.83
N LEU A 12 -11.15 6.98 8.40
CA LEU A 12 -11.56 6.81 9.80
C LEU A 12 -10.60 7.56 10.74
N GLY A 13 -11.16 8.29 11.71
CA GLY A 13 -10.38 9.06 12.68
C GLY A 13 -9.77 10.36 12.13
N LYS A 14 -10.13 10.78 10.92
CA LYS A 14 -9.82 12.12 10.40
C LYS A 14 -11.09 12.98 10.37
N PRO A 15 -10.97 14.31 10.53
CA PRO A 15 -12.08 15.22 10.31
C PRO A 15 -12.64 15.06 8.90
N LEU A 16 -13.97 15.14 8.78
CA LEU A 16 -14.64 15.31 7.49
C LEU A 16 -14.08 16.56 6.81
N HIS A 17 -13.74 16.44 5.52
CA HIS A 17 -13.15 17.53 4.71
C HIS A 17 -11.84 18.12 5.28
N SER A 18 -10.86 17.28 5.59
CA SER A 18 -9.51 17.76 5.89
C SER A 18 -8.97 18.65 4.75
N PRO A 19 -8.27 19.76 5.05
CA PRO A 19 -7.68 20.63 4.04
C PRO A 19 -6.83 19.86 3.03
N GLU A 20 -6.92 20.24 1.75
CA GLU A 20 -6.06 19.68 0.73
C GLU A 20 -4.61 20.12 0.98
N GLU A 21 -3.69 19.15 1.08
CA GLU A 21 -2.26 19.42 1.14
C GLU A 21 -1.69 19.52 -0.28
N LEU A 22 -0.99 20.62 -0.55
CA LEU A 22 -0.25 20.81 -1.80
C LEU A 22 0.81 19.71 -1.96
N GLY A 23 0.75 18.99 -3.09
CA GLY A 23 1.74 17.98 -3.47
C GLY A 23 1.48 16.56 -2.98
N ARG A 24 0.55 16.32 -2.05
CA ARG A 24 0.21 14.96 -1.59
C ARG A 24 -1.30 14.76 -1.43
N SER A 25 -1.89 14.04 -2.36
CA SER A 25 -3.28 13.60 -2.26
C SER A 25 -3.45 12.56 -1.13
N PRO A 26 -4.68 12.38 -0.60
CA PRO A 26 -4.98 11.29 0.33
C PRO A 26 -4.55 9.92 -0.20
N PHE A 27 -4.65 9.69 -1.52
CA PHE A 27 -4.23 8.45 -2.16
C PHE A 27 -2.71 8.27 -2.17
N HIS A 28 -1.93 9.35 -2.37
CA HIS A 28 -0.47 9.29 -2.22
C HIS A 28 -0.07 8.93 -0.79
N LYS A 29 -0.78 9.47 0.22
CA LYS A 29 -0.53 9.13 1.63
C LYS A 29 -0.85 7.67 1.94
N ASP A 30 -1.91 7.12 1.36
CA ASP A 30 -2.25 5.70 1.53
C ASP A 30 -1.23 4.78 0.86
N HIS A 31 -0.75 5.15 -0.32
CA HIS A 31 0.35 4.45 -0.97
C HIS A 31 1.58 4.37 -0.05
N ASP A 32 2.01 5.51 0.50
CA ASP A 32 3.13 5.58 1.44
C ASP A 32 2.87 4.70 2.68
N ARG A 33 1.67 4.75 3.27
CA ARG A 33 1.31 3.91 4.43
C ARG A 33 1.46 2.42 4.13
N ILE A 34 1.05 1.97 2.94
CA ILE A 34 1.16 0.57 2.53
C ILE A 34 2.64 0.21 2.34
N ILE A 35 3.36 0.97 1.51
CA ILE A 35 4.77 0.73 1.17
C ILE A 35 5.66 0.68 2.42
N PHE A 36 5.46 1.60 3.35
CA PHE A 36 6.27 1.68 4.58
C PHE A 36 5.71 0.86 5.74
N SER A 37 4.63 0.08 5.54
CA SER A 37 4.09 -0.78 6.61
C SER A 37 5.00 -1.98 6.90
N GLY A 38 5.04 -2.38 8.18
CA GLY A 38 5.71 -3.63 8.55
C GLY A 38 5.06 -4.87 7.91
N ALA A 39 3.75 -4.82 7.64
CA ALA A 39 3.03 -5.91 6.98
C ALA A 39 3.49 -6.11 5.54
N PHE A 40 3.65 -5.04 4.77
CA PHE A 40 4.15 -5.08 3.40
C PHE A 40 5.61 -5.54 3.37
N ARG A 41 6.48 -5.03 4.25
CA ARG A 41 7.89 -5.49 4.35
C ARG A 41 8.02 -6.99 4.61
N ARG A 42 7.11 -7.59 5.40
CA ARG A 42 7.12 -9.04 5.67
C ARG A 42 6.90 -9.88 4.40
N LEU A 43 6.31 -9.33 3.34
CA LEU A 43 6.15 -10.04 2.07
C LEU A 43 7.52 -10.39 1.44
N GLY A 44 8.57 -9.64 1.74
CA GLY A 44 9.93 -9.90 1.26
C GLY A 44 10.57 -11.16 1.86
N ARG A 45 9.93 -11.78 2.86
CA ARG A 45 10.35 -13.07 3.44
C ARG A 45 9.29 -14.15 3.24
N LYS A 46 8.26 -13.89 2.43
CA LYS A 46 7.22 -14.87 2.09
C LYS A 46 7.51 -15.45 0.72
N THR A 47 7.47 -16.76 0.63
CA THR A 47 7.64 -17.50 -0.62
C THR A 47 6.49 -17.24 -1.59
N GLN A 48 6.84 -17.19 -2.87
CA GLN A 48 5.93 -17.18 -4.00
C GLN A 48 6.17 -18.49 -4.76
N VAL A 49 5.47 -19.56 -4.34
CA VAL A 49 5.58 -20.93 -4.89
C VAL A 49 6.87 -21.68 -4.54
N HIS A 50 8.04 -21.12 -4.82
CA HIS A 50 9.31 -21.78 -4.54
C HIS A 50 9.75 -21.64 -3.07
N PRO A 51 10.39 -22.66 -2.47
CA PRO A 51 10.99 -22.53 -1.13
C PRO A 51 12.00 -21.38 -1.09
N VAL A 52 12.20 -20.80 0.09
CA VAL A 52 13.27 -19.81 0.30
C VAL A 52 14.60 -20.52 0.06
N SER A 53 15.17 -20.33 -1.11
CA SER A 53 16.52 -20.76 -1.44
C SER A 53 17.47 -19.58 -1.22
N SER A 54 18.77 -19.85 -1.05
CA SER A 54 19.81 -18.81 -1.03
C SER A 54 20.01 -18.11 -2.39
N ASN A 55 19.16 -18.40 -3.38
CA ASN A 55 19.18 -17.75 -4.67
C ASN A 55 18.29 -16.49 -4.65
N ASP A 56 18.95 -15.33 -4.62
CA ASP A 56 18.29 -14.02 -4.59
C ASP A 56 17.52 -13.67 -5.88
N HIS A 57 17.62 -14.48 -6.94
CA HIS A 57 16.84 -14.28 -8.17
C HIS A 57 15.41 -14.84 -8.09
N ILE A 58 15.08 -15.63 -7.06
CA ILE A 58 13.72 -16.12 -6.87
C ILE A 58 12.87 -15.01 -6.27
N HIS A 59 11.77 -14.69 -6.95
CA HIS A 59 10.85 -13.66 -6.49
C HIS A 59 10.18 -14.09 -5.18
N THR A 60 10.05 -13.13 -4.27
CA THR A 60 9.22 -13.26 -3.06
C THR A 60 7.82 -12.69 -3.35
N ARG A 61 6.90 -12.79 -2.39
CA ARG A 61 5.58 -12.13 -2.51
C ARG A 61 5.65 -10.61 -2.61
N LEU A 62 6.78 -9.99 -2.28
CA LEU A 62 6.97 -8.55 -2.34
C LEU A 62 7.36 -8.07 -3.74
N THR A 63 8.22 -8.84 -4.41
CA THR A 63 8.76 -8.50 -5.74
C THR A 63 7.87 -8.97 -6.88
N HIS A 64 6.95 -9.89 -6.59
CA HIS A 64 5.86 -10.29 -7.49
C HIS A 64 4.70 -9.30 -7.39
#